data_AF-A0A1N7BXH1-F1
#
_entry.id   AF-A0A1N7BXH1-F1
#
_cell.length_a   1.000
_cell.length_b   1.000
_cell.length_c   1.000
_cell.angle_alpha   90.00
_cell.angle_beta   90.00
_cell.angle_gamma   90.00
#
_symmetry.space_group_name_H-M   'P 1'
#
loop_
_entity.id
_entity.type
_entity.pdbx_description
1 polymer ?
#
loop_
_entity_poly.entity_id
_entity_poly.type
_entity_poly.pdbx_seq_one_letter_code
_entity_poly.pdbx_strand_id
1 'polypeptide(L)'
;MASETLHSLARRHDLSRNLVRIWIQKFEAGAFDDEAVAVDTIEAYEARIAALERLVGRQALEIEFLKGGLKYGPQPRSATTSVVTGPAAFPSQKDAG
;
A
#
# COMPACT_ATOMS: atom_id res chain seq x y z
N MET A 1 2.95 -18.93 -49.43
CA MET A 1 3.97 -18.28 -48.58
C MET A 1 5.02 -19.33 -48.26
N ALA A 2 6.17 -19.33 -48.96
CA ALA A 2 7.22 -20.29 -48.67
C ALA A 2 7.77 -20.00 -47.26
N SER A 3 7.80 -21.01 -46.39
CA SER A 3 8.43 -20.90 -45.07
C SER A 3 9.89 -20.50 -45.28
N GLU A 4 10.27 -19.30 -44.87
CA GLU A 4 11.66 -18.87 -44.89
C GLU A 4 12.46 -19.84 -44.00
N THR A 5 13.57 -20.37 -44.52
CA THR A 5 14.39 -21.30 -43.72
C THR A 5 14.97 -20.57 -42.51
N LEU A 6 15.13 -21.27 -41.38
CA LEU A 6 15.75 -20.71 -40.17
C LEU A 6 17.12 -20.07 -40.45
N HIS A 7 17.84 -20.60 -41.45
CA HIS A 7 19.13 -20.07 -41.89
C HIS A 7 19.03 -18.70 -42.57
N SER A 8 18.08 -18.52 -43.50
CA SER A 8 17.86 -17.23 -44.16
C SER A 8 17.38 -16.17 -43.18
N LEU A 9 16.53 -16.54 -42.22
CA LEU A 9 16.07 -15.63 -41.15
C LEU A 9 17.22 -15.19 -40.25
N ALA A 10 18.03 -16.15 -39.79
CA ALA A 10 19.19 -15.87 -38.94
C ALA A 10 20.20 -14.96 -39.65
N ARG A 11 20.52 -15.23 -40.92
CA ARG A 11 21.43 -14.39 -41.73
C ARG A 11 20.88 -12.98 -41.93
N ARG A 12 19.57 -12.82 -42.16
CA ARG A 12 18.93 -11.52 -42.40
C ARG A 12 19.02 -10.58 -41.19
N HIS A 13 19.04 -11.15 -39.99
CA HIS A 13 19.09 -10.39 -38.74
C HIS A 13 20.45 -10.44 -38.05
N ASP A 14 21.49 -11.00 -38.69
CA ASP A 14 22.81 -11.22 -38.11
C ASP A 14 22.77 -11.95 -36.75
N LEU A 15 21.86 -12.93 -36.64
CA LEU A 15 21.66 -13.73 -35.44
C LEU A 15 22.23 -15.12 -35.61
N SER A 16 22.72 -15.71 -34.51
CA SER A 16 23.12 -17.12 -34.54
C SER A 16 21.89 -18.02 -34.64
N ARG A 17 21.97 -19.06 -35.49
CA ARG A 17 20.89 -20.06 -35.64
C ARG A 17 20.55 -20.75 -34.31
N ASN A 18 21.55 -20.94 -33.45
CA ASN A 18 21.34 -21.52 -32.13
C ASN A 18 20.49 -20.62 -31.24
N LEU A 19 20.70 -19.29 -31.30
CA LEU A 19 19.92 -18.32 -30.54
C LEU A 19 18.45 -18.33 -30.98
N VAL A 20 18.19 -18.32 -32.30
CA VAL A 20 16.82 -18.37 -32.81
C VAL A 20 16.11 -19.67 -32.39
N ARG A 21 16.82 -20.81 -32.43
CA ARG A 21 16.26 -22.08 -31.94
C ARG A 21 15.91 -22.04 -30.45
N ILE A 22 16.78 -21.49 -29.62
CA ILE A 22 16.53 -21.35 -28.16
C ILE A 22 15.34 -20.43 -27.92
N TRP A 23 15.24 -19.31 -28.63
CA TRP A 23 14.12 -18.38 -28.49
C TRP A 23 12.78 -18.99 -28.91
N ILE A 24 12.75 -19.77 -29.99
CA ILE A 24 11.55 -20.52 -30.38
C ILE A 24 11.13 -21.49 -29.26
N GLN A 25 12.08 -22.27 -28.72
CA GLN A 25 11.77 -23.20 -27.61
C GLN A 25 11.27 -22.47 -26.37
N LYS A 26 11.85 -21.32 -26.04
CA LYS A 26 11.38 -20.48 -24.92
C LYS A 26 9.98 -19.93 -25.16
N PHE A 27 9.70 -19.48 -26.38
CA PHE A 27 8.38 -18.97 -26.76
C PHE A 27 7.31 -20.06 -26.70
N GLU A 28 7.58 -21.24 -27.27
CA GLU A 28 6.66 -22.38 -27.22
C GLU A 28 6.42 -22.88 -25.79
N ALA A 29 7.41 -22.72 -24.89
CA ALA A 29 7.29 -23.05 -23.48
C ALA A 29 6.62 -21.95 -22.62
N GLY A 30 6.16 -20.84 -23.23
CA GLY A 30 5.53 -19.72 -22.50
C GLY A 30 6.49 -18.91 -21.64
N ALA A 31 7.80 -19.04 -21.84
CA ALA A 31 8.81 -18.40 -20.99
C ALA A 31 8.92 -16.87 -21.16
N PHE A 32 8.07 -16.26 -21.99
CA PHE A 32 7.95 -14.81 -22.17
C PHE A 32 6.60 -14.28 -21.67
N ASP A 33 5.70 -15.15 -21.19
CA ASP A 33 4.35 -14.77 -20.80
C ASP A 33 4.35 -13.98 -19.48
N ASP A 34 5.35 -14.17 -18.62
CA ASP A 34 5.49 -13.44 -17.35
C ASP A 34 5.59 -11.91 -17.56
N GLU A 35 6.27 -11.47 -18.62
CA GLU A 35 6.42 -10.05 -18.95
C GLU A 35 5.11 -9.49 -19.54
N ALA A 36 4.36 -10.28 -20.30
CA ALA A 36 3.04 -9.91 -20.79
C ALA A 36 2.01 -9.81 -19.65
N VAL A 37 2.04 -10.75 -18.70
CA VAL A 37 1.21 -10.70 -17.49
C VAL A 37 1.58 -9.50 -16.62
N ALA A 38 2.88 -9.19 -16.48
CA ALA A 38 3.32 -8.02 -15.74
C ALA A 38 2.75 -6.72 -16.33
N VAL A 39 2.80 -6.55 -17.66
CA VAL A 39 2.22 -5.39 -18.36
C VAL A 39 0.72 -5.25 -18.08
N ASP A 40 -0.04 -6.34 -18.16
CA ASP A 40 -1.49 -6.33 -17.88
C ASP A 40 -1.81 -5.95 -16.42
N THR A 41 -0.91 -6.26 -15.48
CA THR A 41 -1.14 -5.92 -14.06
C THR A 41 -0.78 -4.48 -13.71
N ILE A 42 0.01 -3.77 -14.53
CA ILE A 42 0.44 -2.39 -14.24
C ILE A 42 -0.77 -1.44 -14.16
N GLU A 43 -1.68 -1.49 -15.14
CA GLU A 43 -2.85 -0.63 -15.17
C GLU A 43 -3.76 -0.86 -13.94
N ALA A 44 -3.93 -2.13 -13.54
CA ALA A 44 -4.70 -2.49 -12.35
C ALA A 44 -4.07 -1.93 -11.06
N TYR A 45 -2.74 -1.99 -10.94
CA TYR A 45 -2.03 -1.39 -9.81
C TYR A 45 -2.12 0.14 -9.82
N GLU A 46 -1.99 0.80 -10.96
CA GLU A 46 -2.15 2.25 -11.09
C GLU A 46 -3.56 2.69 -10.67
N ALA A 47 -4.60 1.98 -11.11
CA ALA A 47 -5.97 2.23 -10.70
C ALA A 47 -6.15 2.05 -9.18
N ARG A 48 -5.54 1.00 -8.60
CA ARG A 48 -5.58 0.75 -7.17
C ARG A 48 -4.86 1.83 -6.37
N ILE A 49 -3.69 2.27 -6.81
CA ILE A 49 -2.92 3.36 -6.20
C ILE A 49 -3.76 4.64 -6.20
N ALA A 50 -4.29 5.04 -7.35
CA ALA A 50 -5.08 6.26 -7.46
C ALA A 50 -6.37 6.22 -6.60
N ALA A 51 -6.97 5.04 -6.40
CA ALA A 51 -8.11 4.87 -5.50
C ALA A 51 -7.71 5.06 -4.03
N LEU A 52 -6.57 4.49 -3.64
CA LEU A 52 -6.04 4.61 -2.28
C LEU A 52 -5.60 6.04 -1.96
N GLU A 53 -4.92 6.72 -2.88
CA GLU A 53 -4.52 8.12 -2.71
C GLU A 53 -5.74 9.03 -2.50
N ARG A 54 -6.83 8.83 -3.27
CA ARG A 54 -8.08 9.57 -3.06
C ARG A 54 -8.71 9.30 -1.69
N LEU A 55 -8.66 8.06 -1.21
CA LEU A 55 -9.15 7.70 0.14
C LEU A 55 -8.32 8.38 1.22
N VAL A 56 -6.99 8.30 1.13
CA VAL A 56 -6.08 8.95 2.07
C VAL A 56 -6.29 10.46 2.08
N GLY A 57 -6.45 11.09 0.91
CA GLY A 57 -6.76 12.52 0.81
C GLY A 57 -8.06 12.90 1.51
N ARG A 58 -9.13 12.11 1.35
CA ARG A 58 -10.40 12.33 2.06
C ARG A 58 -10.26 12.18 3.58
N GLN A 59 -9.57 11.12 4.02
CA GLN A 59 -9.34 10.87 5.45
C GLN A 59 -8.52 11.99 6.09
N ALA A 60 -7.51 12.52 5.39
CA ALA A 60 -6.72 13.65 5.87
C ALA A 60 -7.58 14.90 6.09
N LEU A 61 -8.47 15.21 5.14
CA LEU A 61 -9.42 16.33 5.28
C LEU A 61 -10.41 16.13 6.44
N GLU A 62 -10.94 14.91 6.59
CA GLU A 62 -11.85 14.57 7.69
C GLU A 62 -11.17 14.73 9.06
N ILE A 63 -9.93 14.26 9.19
CA ILE A 63 -9.14 14.42 10.42
C ILE A 63 -8.94 15.89 10.75
N GLU A 64 -8.56 16.72 9.78
CA GLU A 64 -8.37 18.16 10.02
C GLU A 64 -9.70 18.86 10.36
N PHE A 65 -10.81 18.47 9.74
CA PHE A 65 -12.15 18.95 10.10
C PHE A 65 -12.50 18.61 11.56
N LEU A 66 -12.30 17.36 11.98
CA LEU A 66 -12.58 16.92 13.35
C LEU A 66 -11.69 17.63 14.37
N LYS A 67 -10.39 17.78 14.08
CA LYS A 67 -9.48 18.57 14.91
C LYS A 67 -9.93 20.04 15.00
N GLY A 68 -10.39 20.62 13.90
CA GLY A 68 -10.94 21.97 13.86
C GLY A 68 -12.19 22.11 14.74
N GLY A 69 -13.15 21.20 14.62
CA GLY A 69 -14.35 21.17 15.45
C GLY A 69 -14.05 21.05 16.94
N LEU A 70 -13.04 20.27 17.32
CA LEU A 70 -12.59 20.14 18.71
C LEU A 70 -12.03 21.47 19.27
N LYS A 71 -11.38 22.29 18.44
CA LYS A 71 -10.86 23.61 18.84
C LYS A 71 -11.93 24.67 19.04
N TYR A 72 -13.09 24.52 18.40
CA TYR A 72 -14.23 25.45 18.50
C TYR A 72 -15.42 24.91 19.31
N GLY A 73 -15.30 23.69 19.87
CA GLY A 73 -16.28 23.18 20.83
C GLY A 73 -16.37 24.10 22.05
N PRO A 74 -17.55 24.29 22.66
CA PRO A 74 -17.70 25.14 23.83
C PRO A 74 -16.68 24.70 24.90
N GLN A 75 -15.71 25.57 25.20
CA GLN A 75 -14.86 25.40 26.37
C GLN A 75 -15.83 25.19 27.55
N PRO A 76 -15.78 24.07 28.28
CA PRO A 76 -16.70 23.83 29.37
C PRO A 76 -16.51 24.96 30.38
N ARG A 77 -17.46 25.90 30.38
CA ARG A 77 -17.57 26.92 31.42
C ARG A 77 -17.90 26.16 32.70
N SER A 78 -16.88 26.00 33.52
CA SER A 78 -16.97 25.58 34.91
C SER A 78 -17.88 24.38 35.13
N ALA A 79 -17.41 23.18 34.76
CA ALA A 79 -17.94 21.98 35.38
C ALA A 79 -17.68 22.08 36.89
N THR A 80 -18.71 21.85 37.71
CA THR A 80 -18.56 21.72 39.16
C THR A 80 -17.47 20.69 39.42
N THR A 81 -16.33 21.13 39.96
CA THR A 81 -15.26 20.24 40.41
C THR A 81 -15.80 19.39 41.55
N SER A 82 -16.34 18.21 41.21
CA SER A 82 -16.62 17.18 42.20
C SER A 82 -15.28 16.58 42.61
N VAL A 83 -14.71 17.13 43.68
CA VAL A 83 -13.54 16.57 44.35
C VAL A 83 -14.01 15.26 45.00
N VAL A 84 -13.65 14.12 44.40
CA VAL A 84 -13.72 12.83 45.09
C VAL A 84 -12.60 12.84 46.12
N THR A 85 -12.93 13.25 47.34
CA THR A 85 -12.06 13.06 48.49
C THR A 85 -12.12 11.57 48.84
N GLY A 86 -10.96 10.90 48.82
CA GLY A 86 -10.85 9.54 49.32
C GLY A 86 -11.21 9.47 50.82
N PRO A 87 -11.49 8.27 51.35
CA PRO A 87 -11.81 8.11 52.76
C PRO A 87 -10.71 8.72 53.64
N ALA A 88 -11.09 9.37 54.74
CA ALA A 88 -10.14 9.95 55.69
C ALA A 88 -9.10 8.90 56.10
N ALA A 89 -7.82 9.24 55.96
CA ALA A 89 -6.74 8.37 56.42
C ALA A 89 -6.94 8.13 57.92
N PHE A 90 -7.10 6.86 58.30
CA PHE A 90 -7.12 6.48 59.71
C PHE A 90 -5.76 6.85 60.33
N PRO A 91 -5.74 7.53 61.49
CA PRO A 91 -4.48 7.79 62.18
C PRO A 91 -3.87 6.45 62.60
N SER A 92 -2.64 6.21 62.15
CA SER A 92 -1.84 5.09 62.63
C SER A 92 -1.66 5.25 64.15
N GLN A 93 -2.06 4.23 64.90
CA GLN A 93 -1.88 4.19 66.34
C GLN A 93 -0.39 4.09 66.64
N LYS A 94 0.23 5.23 66.92
CA LYS A 94 1.52 5.29 67.59
C LYS A 94 1.27 4.84 69.03
N ASP A 95 1.60 3.58 69.33
CA ASP A 95 2.36 3.21 70.52
C ASP A 95 2.41 1.68 70.68
N ALA A 96 3.61 1.14 70.55
CA ALA A 96 4.08 0.02 71.35
C ALA A 96 5.59 0.25 71.55
N GLY A 97 5.95 0.59 72.79
CA GLY A 97 7.33 0.61 73.26
C GLY A 97 7.85 -0.80 73.52
#